data_AF-A0A8J3BWA2-F1
#
_entry.id   AF-A0A8J3BWA2-F1
#
_cell.length_a   1.000
_cell.length_b   1.000
_cell.length_c   1.000
_cell.angle_alpha   90.00
_cell.angle_beta   90.00
_cell.angle_gamma   90.00
#
_symmetry.space_group_name_H-M   'P 1'
#
loop_
_entity.id
_entity.type
_entity.pdbx_description
1 polymer ?
#
loop_
_entity_poly.entity_id
_entity_poly.type
_entity_poly.pdbx_seq_one_letter_code
_entity_poly.pdbx_strand_id
1 'polypeptide(L)'
;MTLFGQTDHTHLPRHTEKLSSIEWAARTLNMVIDIVRKPKWQRGFQVHPKRWVVERTLAWLTAHRRLARDYERDPSVSEEMIRWAAINQTLRRLTRGGPTRRQQRRQARTTTL
;
A
#
# COMPACT_ATOMS: atom_id res chain seq x y z
N MET A 1 -41.42 -26.18 30.22
CA MET A 1 -41.77 -27.11 29.12
C MET A 1 -42.70 -26.31 28.21
N THR A 2 -42.29 -25.64 27.13
CA THR A 2 -41.24 -25.92 26.15
C THR A 2 -40.96 -24.62 25.35
N LEU A 3 -39.67 -24.32 25.19
CA LEU A 3 -38.97 -23.59 24.11
C LEU A 3 -39.33 -22.14 23.76
N PHE A 4 -38.39 -21.26 24.16
CA PHE A 4 -37.80 -20.21 23.33
C PHE A 4 -37.83 -20.57 21.83
N GLY A 5 -38.51 -19.74 21.04
CA GLY A 5 -38.54 -19.83 19.59
C GLY A 5 -38.46 -18.45 18.98
N GLN A 6 -37.32 -18.18 18.34
CA GLN A 6 -37.13 -17.19 17.29
C GLN A 6 -37.19 -15.71 17.69
N THR A 7 -36.09 -15.20 18.26
CA THR A 7 -35.71 -13.80 18.06
C THR A 7 -35.50 -13.56 16.56
N ASP A 8 -36.21 -12.58 15.99
CA ASP A 8 -35.92 -12.02 14.68
C ASP A 8 -34.43 -11.72 14.57
N HIS A 9 -33.71 -12.57 13.83
CA HIS A 9 -32.32 -12.36 13.53
C HIS A 9 -32.27 -11.29 12.45
N THR A 10 -32.19 -10.05 12.93
CA THR A 10 -31.33 -9.04 12.34
C THR A 10 -31.46 -8.94 10.82
N HIS A 11 -32.30 -8.00 10.38
CA HIS A 11 -32.11 -7.34 9.09
C HIS A 11 -30.74 -6.64 9.12
N LEU A 12 -29.66 -7.39 8.87
CA LEU A 12 -28.36 -6.81 8.55
C LEU A 12 -28.53 -6.18 7.17
N PRO A 13 -28.39 -4.84 7.04
CA PRO A 13 -28.55 -4.19 5.75
C PRO A 13 -27.46 -4.71 4.82
N ARG A 14 -27.84 -5.60 3.90
CA ARG A 14 -26.95 -6.27 2.95
C ARG A 14 -26.70 -5.41 1.72
N HIS A 15 -26.54 -4.11 1.93
CA HIS A 15 -26.24 -3.14 0.90
C HIS A 15 -25.10 -2.24 1.38
N THR A 16 -23.89 -2.81 1.43
CA THR A 16 -22.68 -1.99 1.45
C THR A 16 -22.68 -1.22 0.14
N GLU A 17 -23.10 0.05 0.18
CA GLU A 17 -22.76 1.00 -0.86
C GLU A 17 -21.26 0.90 -1.07
N LYS A 18 -20.84 0.31 -2.19
CA LYS A 18 -19.43 0.20 -2.54
C LYS A 18 -18.96 1.63 -2.81
N LEU A 19 -18.49 2.30 -1.77
CA LEU A 19 -17.82 3.59 -1.90
C LEU A 19 -16.75 3.42 -2.98
N SER A 20 -16.79 4.28 -3.99
CA SER A 20 -15.69 4.37 -4.95
C SER A 20 -14.39 4.49 -4.15
N SER A 21 -13.33 3.78 -4.52
CA SER A 21 -12.06 3.82 -3.77
C SER A 21 -11.52 5.25 -3.59
N ILE A 22 -11.89 6.16 -4.50
CA ILE A 22 -11.61 7.60 -4.40
C ILE A 22 -12.34 8.21 -3.20
N GLU A 23 -13.63 7.94 -3.05
CA GLU A 23 -14.46 8.45 -1.97
C GLU A 23 -14.02 7.90 -0.62
N TRP A 24 -13.74 6.59 -0.55
CA TRP A 24 -13.23 5.98 0.66
C TRP A 24 -11.91 6.62 1.12
N ALA A 25 -10.99 6.89 0.20
CA ALA A 25 -9.71 7.51 0.53
C ALA A 25 -9.86 8.96 1.00
N ALA A 26 -10.76 9.73 0.37
CA ALA A 26 -11.07 11.09 0.79
C ALA A 26 -11.65 11.11 2.22
N ARG A 27 -12.61 10.23 2.51
CA ARG A 27 -13.33 10.19 3.79
C ARG A 27 -12.48 9.61 4.94
N THR A 28 -11.69 8.58 4.65
CA THR A 28 -10.98 7.80 5.69
C THR A 28 -9.55 8.30 5.90
N LEU A 29 -8.85 8.59 4.80
CA LEU A 29 -7.43 8.94 4.84
C LEU A 29 -7.19 10.44 4.68
N ASN A 30 -8.25 11.24 4.43
CA ASN A 30 -8.15 12.65 4.07
C ASN A 30 -7.18 12.87 2.88
N MET A 31 -7.26 11.98 1.87
CA MET A 31 -6.38 11.99 0.70
C MET A 31 -7.18 12.19 -0.59
N VAL A 32 -6.67 13.07 -1.46
CA VAL A 32 -7.16 13.21 -2.84
C VAL A 32 -6.45 12.21 -3.74
N ILE A 33 -7.21 11.31 -4.37
CA ILE A 33 -6.71 10.35 -5.34
C ILE A 33 -7.00 10.85 -6.76
N ASP A 34 -5.95 10.98 -7.57
CA ASP A 34 -6.05 11.18 -9.02
C ASP A 34 -5.70 9.88 -9.76
N ILE A 35 -6.59 9.42 -10.65
CA ILE A 35 -6.42 8.19 -11.41
C ILE A 35 -5.79 8.51 -12.75
N VAL A 36 -4.47 8.34 -12.82
CA VAL A 36 -3.72 8.47 -14.08
C VAL A 36 -3.96 7.24 -14.95
N ARG A 37 -4.81 7.38 -15.97
CA ARG A 37 -5.08 6.32 -16.96
C ARG A 37 -3.99 6.30 -18.04
N LYS A 38 -3.70 5.10 -18.53
CA LYS A 38 -2.84 4.92 -19.71
C LYS A 38 -3.56 5.50 -20.95
N PRO A 39 -2.90 6.37 -21.75
CA PRO A 39 -3.46 6.85 -23.01
C PRO A 39 -3.68 5.71 -24.01
N LYS A 40 -4.81 5.74 -24.73
CA LYS A 40 -5.26 4.65 -25.62
C LYS A 40 -4.25 4.30 -26.73
N TRP A 41 -3.45 5.27 -27.16
CA TRP A 41 -2.45 5.17 -28.23
C TRP A 41 -1.07 4.74 -27.73
N GLN A 42 -0.84 4.66 -26.41
CA GLN A 42 0.46 4.29 -25.88
C GLN A 42 0.74 2.79 -26.10
N ARG A 43 1.60 2.49 -27.08
CA ARG A 43 2.20 1.16 -27.25
C ARG A 43 3.48 1.06 -26.43
N GLY A 44 3.68 -0.08 -25.77
CA GLY A 44 4.84 -0.31 -24.91
C GLY A 44 4.77 0.34 -23.52
N PHE A 45 5.92 0.32 -22.85
CA PHE A 45 6.09 0.79 -21.48
C PHE A 45 6.45 2.28 -21.44
N GLN A 46 5.68 3.08 -20.71
CA GLN A 46 6.00 4.46 -20.40
C GLN A 46 6.36 4.57 -18.91
N VAL A 47 7.44 5.27 -18.61
CA VAL A 47 7.83 5.55 -17.22
C VAL A 47 6.81 6.52 -16.61
N HIS A 48 6.09 6.06 -15.59
CA HIS A 48 5.18 6.90 -14.82
C HIS A 48 5.95 7.62 -13.70
N PRO A 49 5.83 8.95 -13.58
CA PRO A 49 6.46 9.67 -12.48
C PRO A 49 5.92 9.14 -11.14
N LYS A 50 6.82 8.96 -10.17
CA LYS A 50 6.53 8.45 -8.81
C LYS A 50 6.08 6.98 -8.70
N ARG A 51 5.98 6.21 -9.80
CA ARG A 51 5.71 4.75 -9.73
C ARG A 51 6.70 4.01 -8.83
N TRP A 52 7.97 4.45 -8.84
CA TRP A 52 9.02 3.90 -8.00
C TRP A 52 8.68 3.95 -6.50
N VAL A 53 7.82 4.88 -6.04
CA VAL A 53 7.45 5.01 -4.62
C VAL A 53 6.70 3.77 -4.17
N VAL A 54 5.75 3.30 -4.98
CA VAL A 54 4.97 2.09 -4.71
C VAL A 54 5.87 0.87 -4.75
N GLU A 55 6.67 0.74 -5.80
CA GLU A 55 7.61 -0.38 -5.97
C GLU A 55 8.63 -0.45 -4.83
N ARG A 56 9.10 0.71 -4.34
CA ARG A 56 10.00 0.79 -3.18
C ARG A 56 9.32 0.30 -1.91
N THR A 57 8.07 0.69 -1.67
CA THR A 57 7.31 0.19 -0.51
C THR A 57 7.13 -1.32 -0.59
N LEU A 58 6.78 -1.85 -1.75
CA LEU A 58 6.70 -3.30 -1.98
C LEU A 58 8.05 -3.99 -1.75
N ALA A 59 9.15 -3.40 -2.21
CA ALA A 59 10.49 -3.94 -1.99
C ALA A 59 10.88 -3.98 -0.49
N TRP A 60 10.46 -3.01 0.32
CA TRP A 60 10.67 -3.05 1.77
C TRP A 60 9.83 -4.12 2.46
N LEU A 61 8.60 -4.35 1.98
CA LEU A 61 7.76 -5.41 2.50
C LEU A 61 8.37 -6.78 2.16
N THR A 62 8.75 -7.03 0.91
CA THR A 62 9.32 -8.32 0.48
C THR A 62 10.72 -8.59 1.06
N ALA A 63 11.44 -7.56 1.51
CA ALA A 63 12.68 -7.73 2.29
C ALA A 63 12.44 -8.49 3.61
N HIS A 64 11.21 -8.49 4.14
CA HIS A 64 10.81 -9.40 5.20
C HIS A 64 10.50 -10.76 4.57
N ARG A 65 11.36 -11.77 4.83
CA ARG A 65 11.28 -13.10 4.18
C ARG A 65 9.88 -13.73 4.21
N ARG A 66 9.10 -13.49 5.26
CA ARG A 66 7.72 -13.99 5.39
C ARG A 66 6.73 -13.36 4.40
N LEU A 67 6.97 -12.13 3.97
CA LEU A 67 6.14 -11.40 3.00
C LEU A 67 6.64 -11.56 1.55
N ALA A 68 7.81 -12.17 1.34
CA ALA A 68 8.34 -12.43 0.00
C ALA A 68 7.46 -13.41 -0.81
N ARG A 69 6.72 -14.27 -0.10
CA ARG A 69 5.75 -15.18 -0.67
C ARG A 69 4.62 -15.36 0.35
N ASP A 70 3.38 -15.26 -0.11
CA ASP A 70 2.22 -15.43 0.76
C ASP A 70 2.09 -16.92 1.10
N TYR A 71 2.51 -17.27 2.31
CA TYR A 71 2.45 -18.63 2.84
C TYR A 71 1.27 -18.83 3.80
N GLU A 72 0.62 -17.74 4.21
CA GLU A 72 -0.44 -17.78 5.19
C GLU A 72 -1.76 -18.16 4.52
N ARG A 73 -2.53 -19.03 5.18
CA ARG A 73 -3.85 -19.46 4.68
C ARG A 73 -4.95 -18.48 5.10
N ASP A 74 -4.73 -17.75 6.19
CA ASP A 74 -5.67 -16.77 6.74
C ASP A 74 -5.22 -15.34 6.38
N PRO A 75 -6.04 -14.57 5.66
CA PRO A 75 -5.75 -13.17 5.32
C PRO A 75 -5.46 -12.27 6.53
N SER A 76 -6.02 -12.60 7.70
CA SER A 76 -5.82 -11.85 8.94
C SER A 76 -4.35 -11.87 9.37
N VAL A 77 -3.70 -13.03 9.22
CA VAL A 77 -2.28 -13.20 9.54
C VAL A 77 -1.40 -12.45 8.53
N SER A 78 -1.72 -12.53 7.24
CA SER A 78 -1.02 -11.75 6.20
C SER A 78 -1.12 -10.25 6.48
N GLU A 79 -2.29 -9.77 6.91
CA GLU A 79 -2.51 -8.38 7.26
C GLU A 79 -1.65 -7.93 8.46
N GLU A 80 -1.61 -8.72 9.53
CA GLU A 80 -0.77 -8.46 10.70
C GLU A 80 0.72 -8.43 10.36
N MET A 81 1.19 -9.35 9.51
CA MET A 81 2.58 -9.36 9.05
C MET A 81 2.94 -8.09 8.26
N ILE A 82 2.03 -7.60 7.42
CA ILE A 82 2.21 -6.33 6.70
C ILE A 82 2.29 -5.16 7.68
N ARG A 83 1.38 -5.08 8.66
CA ARG A 83 1.40 -4.03 9.70
C ARG A 83 2.71 -4.04 10.47
N TRP A 84 3.16 -5.23 10.91
CA TRP A 84 4.41 -5.40 11.64
C TRP A 84 5.63 -4.95 10.83
N ALA A 85 5.71 -5.33 9.56
CA ALA A 85 6.78 -4.88 8.65
C ALA A 85 6.79 -3.34 8.47
N ALA A 86 5.61 -2.72 8.32
CA ALA A 86 5.48 -1.28 8.19
C ALA A 86 5.90 -0.53 9.48
N ILE A 87 5.53 -1.03 10.65
CA ILE A 87 5.95 -0.49 11.95
C ILE A 87 7.46 -0.55 12.08
N ASN A 88 8.06 -1.72 11.83
CA ASN A 88 9.53 -1.89 11.88
C ASN A 88 10.26 -0.93 10.94
N GLN A 89 9.73 -0.73 9.73
CA GLN A 89 10.32 0.20 8.76
C GLN A 89 10.25 1.65 9.27
N THR A 90 9.15 2.05 9.90
CA THR A 90 8.99 3.39 10.50
C THR A 90 9.92 3.57 11.71
N LEU A 91 9.97 2.59 12.61
CA LEU A 91 10.87 2.60 13.77
C LEU A 91 12.33 2.75 13.34
N ARG A 92 12.79 1.97 12.36
CA ARG A 92 14.15 2.06 11.80
C ARG A 92 14.48 3.42 11.17
N ARG A 93 13.47 4.23 10.80
CA ARG A 93 13.70 5.59 10.29
C ARG A 93 13.78 6.59 11.43
N LEU A 94 12.92 6.44 12.44
CA LEU A 94 12.93 7.28 13.63
C LEU A 94 14.21 7.09 14.44
N THR A 95 14.71 5.85 14.54
CA THR A 95 15.93 5.54 15.29
C THR A 95 17.21 5.73 14.48
N ARG A 96 17.13 6.00 13.17
CA ARG A 96 18.29 6.42 12.39
C ARG A 96 18.66 7.84 12.83
N GLY A 97 19.72 7.96 13.62
CA GLY A 97 20.25 9.22 14.17
C GLY A 97 20.84 10.19 13.14
N GLY A 98 20.45 10.13 11.87
CA GLY A 98 20.93 11.06 10.86
C GLY A 98 20.14 11.01 9.55
N PRO A 99 20.03 12.14 8.83
CA PRO A 99 19.39 12.16 7.52
C PRO A 99 20.14 11.24 6.56
N THR A 100 19.40 10.54 5.70
CA THR A 100 20.02 9.74 4.64
C THR A 100 20.80 10.68 3.72
N ARG A 101 22.14 10.60 3.73
CA ARG A 101 22.99 11.43 2.87
C ARG A 101 22.62 11.13 1.42
N ARG A 102 21.89 12.04 0.77
CA ARG A 102 21.57 11.94 -0.65
C ARG A 102 22.90 11.87 -1.38
N GLN A 103 23.18 10.73 -2.01
CA GLN A 103 24.38 10.57 -2.83
C GLN A 103 24.34 11.72 -3.85
N GLN A 104 25.32 12.62 -3.78
CA GLN A 104 25.43 13.73 -4.73
C GLN A 104 25.46 13.09 -6.11
N ARG A 105 24.51 13.47 -6.96
CA ARG A 105 24.46 13.04 -8.35
C ARG A 105 25.81 13.45 -8.96
N ARG A 106 26.70 12.48 -9.19
CA ARG A 106 27.99 12.72 -9.84
C ARG A 106 27.67 13.47 -11.12
N GLN A 107 28.07 14.74 -11.20
CA GLN A 107 27.99 15.47 -12.45
C GLN A 107 28.92 14.74 -13.41
N ALA A 108 28.35 14.17 -14.47
CA ALA A 108 29.15 13.64 -15.55
C ALA A 108 29.98 14.82 -16.06
N ARG A 109 31.31 14.70 -16.01
CA ARG A 109 32.20 15.70 -16.58
C ARG A 109 31.90 15.71 -18.08
N THR A 110 31.26 16.76 -18.55
CA THR A 110 31.15 17.06 -19.98
C THR A 110 32.57 17.41 -20.43
N THR A 111 33.31 16.42 -20.91
CA THR A 111 34.57 16.66 -21.61
C THR A 111 34.22 17.22 -22.97
N THR A 112 34.24 18.55 -23.08
CA THR A 112 34.25 19.24 -24.37
C THR A 112 35.62 18.99 -25.00
N LEU A 113 35.63 18.34 -26.17
CA LEU A 113 36.80 18.28 -27.05
C LEU A 113 36.85 19.56 -27.91
#